data_AF-A0A835HLP8-F1
#
_entry.id   AF-A0A835HLP8-F1
#
_cell.length_a   1.000
_cell.length_b   1.000
_cell.length_c   1.000
_cell.angle_alpha   90.00
_cell.angle_beta   90.00
_cell.angle_gamma   90.00
#
_symmetry.space_group_name_H-M   'P 1'
#
loop_
_entity.id
_entity.type
_entity.pdbx_description
1 polymer ?
#
loop_
_entity_poly.entity_id
_entity_poly.type
_entity_poly.pdbx_seq_one_letter_code
_entity_poly.pdbx_strand_id
1 'polypeptide(L)' 'MKMMAAVSFSVLLLGIGNAQLSTEYNKKTCPNVSSVVEDVVKEAMKRDARITTSLICLHFHDCFVQVSNTELLRR' A
#
# COMPACT_ATOMS: atom_id res chain seq x y z
N MET A 1 24.76 -24.40 19.83
CA MET A 1 23.31 -24.28 20.16
C MET A 1 22.87 -22.84 20.35
N LYS A 2 23.45 -22.06 21.28
CA LYS A 2 23.13 -20.63 21.50
C LYS A 2 23.31 -19.73 20.26
N MET A 3 24.40 -19.90 19.50
CA MET A 3 24.62 -19.15 18.24
C MET A 3 23.61 -19.54 17.15
N MET A 4 23.22 -20.81 17.06
CA MET A 4 22.24 -21.26 16.07
C MET A 4 20.85 -20.70 16.36
N ALA A 5 20.47 -20.64 17.65
CA ALA A 5 19.24 -19.98 18.07
C ALA A 5 19.27 -18.46 17.80
N ALA A 6 20.40 -17.79 18.04
CA ALA A 6 20.57 -16.37 17.74
C ALA A 6 20.52 -16.07 16.23
N VAL A 7 21.12 -16.92 15.40
CA VAL A 7 21.05 -16.82 13.93
C VAL A 7 19.62 -17.06 13.45
N SER A 8 18.94 -18.08 13.96
CA SER A 8 17.54 -18.36 13.61
C SER A 8 16.59 -17.24 14.05
N PHE A 9 16.83 -16.62 15.21
CA PHE A 9 16.07 -15.47 15.70
C PHE A 9 16.35 -14.20 14.87
N SER A 10 17.60 -13.98 14.47
CA SER A 10 17.99 -12.88 13.57
C SER A 10 17.36 -13.01 12.18
N VAL A 11 17.32 -14.23 11.62
CA VAL A 11 16.63 -14.53 10.35
C VAL A 11 15.12 -14.29 10.45
N LEU A 12 14.51 -14.61 11.60
CA LEU A 12 13.08 -14.35 11.85
C LEU A 12 12.77 -12.84 11.90
N LEU A 13 13.69 -12.03 12.42
CA LEU A 13 13.58 -10.56 12.46
C LEU A 13 13.79 -9.89 11.09
N LEU A 14 14.51 -10.53 10.16
CA LEU A 14 14.68 -10.05 8.78
C LEU A 14 13.46 -10.34 7.89
N GLY A 15 12.50 -11.14 8.36
CA GLY A 15 11.28 -11.51 7.64
C GLY A 15 10.13 -10.50 7.72
N ILE A 16 10.38 -9.27 8.18
CA ILE A 16 9.35 -8.24 8.33
C ILE A 16 9.12 -7.55 6.98
N GLY A 17 8.12 -8.03 6.23
CA GLY A 17 7.40 -7.32 5.15
C GLY A 17 8.24 -6.56 4.13
N ASN A 18 8.61 -7.20 3.02
CA ASN A 18 9.14 -6.48 1.85
C ASN A 18 7.99 -5.73 1.14
N ALA A 19 7.80 -4.45 1.45
CA ALA A 19 6.97 -3.57 0.64
C ALA A 19 7.76 -3.17 -0.63
N GLN A 20 7.76 -4.05 -1.63
CA GLN A 20 8.50 -3.84 -2.87
C GLN A 20 7.75 -2.84 -3.77
N LEU A 21 7.79 -1.56 -3.39
CA LEU A 21 7.13 -0.48 -4.13
C LEU A 21 8.09 0.10 -5.17
N SER A 22 7.59 0.26 -6.39
CA SER A 22 8.33 0.94 -7.47
C SER A 22 7.38 1.87 -8.21
N THR A 23 7.81 3.12 -8.41
CA THR A 23 7.10 4.10 -9.25
C THR A 23 7.08 3.69 -10.72
N GLU A 24 7.91 2.71 -11.10
CA GLU A 24 8.02 2.21 -12.46
C GLU A 24 7.22 0.92 -12.72
N TYR A 25 6.52 0.41 -11.70
CA TYR A 25 5.85 -0.90 -11.77
C TYR A 25 4.96 -1.07 -13.00
N ASN A 26 4.20 -0.02 -13.34
CA ASN A 26 3.27 -0.04 -14.47
C ASN A 26 3.88 0.43 -15.80
N LYS A 27 5.17 0.83 -15.87
CA LYS A 27 5.75 1.39 -17.09
C LYS A 27 5.68 0.45 -18.30
N LYS A 28 5.77 -0.86 -18.08
CA LYS A 28 5.74 -1.87 -19.17
C LYS A 28 4.33 -2.26 -19.59
N THR A 29 3.40 -2.33 -18.66
CA THR A 29 2.05 -2.88 -18.90
C THR A 29 1.02 -1.77 -19.14
N CYS A 30 1.12 -0.66 -18.41
CA CYS A 30 0.22 0.49 -18.53
C CYS A 30 0.99 1.80 -18.26
N PRO A 31 1.76 2.30 -19.24
CA PRO A 31 2.66 3.45 -19.03
C PRO A 31 1.91 4.74 -18.66
N ASN A 32 0.65 4.87 -19.11
CA ASN A 32 -0.16 6.07 -18.92
C ASN A 32 -1.09 5.99 -17.72
N VAL A 33 -0.97 4.97 -16.85
CA VAL A 33 -1.90 4.74 -15.74
C VAL A 33 -2.08 5.97 -14.85
N SER A 34 -1.00 6.70 -14.58
CA SER A 34 -1.05 7.90 -13.75
C SER A 34 -1.89 9.01 -14.38
N SER A 35 -1.71 9.26 -15.69
CA SER A 35 -2.46 10.28 -16.43
C SER A 35 -3.94 9.93 -16.51
N VAL A 36 -4.25 8.66 -16.82
CA VAL A 36 -5.64 8.19 -16.92
C VAL A 36 -6.36 8.32 -15.58
N VAL A 37 -5.72 7.92 -14.48
CA VAL A 37 -6.31 8.08 -13.14
C VAL A 37 -6.49 9.56 -12.79
N GLU A 38 -5.51 10.41 -13.10
CA GLU A 38 -5.58 11.85 -12.83
C GLU A 38 -6.74 12.51 -13.59
N ASP A 39 -6.92 12.20 -14.88
CA ASP A 39 -8.01 12.76 -15.69
C ASP A 39 -9.38 12.35 -15.15
N VAL A 40 -9.56 11.08 -14.79
CA VAL A 40 -10.81 10.59 -14.20
C VAL A 40 -11.12 11.27 -12.87
N VAL A 41 -10.11 11.42 -12.00
CA VAL A 41 -10.28 12.11 -10.72
C VAL A 41 -10.63 13.58 -10.94
N LYS A 42 -9.97 14.28 -11.86
CA LYS A 42 -10.28 15.68 -12.20
C LYS A 42 -11.72 15.84 -12.72
N GLU A 43 -12.18 14.96 -13.61
CA GLU A 43 -13.56 15.00 -14.09
C GLU A 43 -14.58 14.74 -12.97
N ALA A 44 -14.26 13.82 -12.05
CA ALA A 44 -15.11 13.57 -10.87
C ALA A 44 -15.14 14.77 -9.92
N MET A 45 -14.01 15.44 -9.71
CA MET A 45 -13.91 16.66 -8.87
C MET A 45 -14.76 17.81 -9.40
N LYS A 46 -14.89 17.95 -10.73
CA LYS A 46 -15.78 18.96 -11.34
C LYS A 46 -17.25 18.78 -10.94
N ARG A 47 -17.66 17.55 -10.62
CA ARG A 47 -19.03 17.21 -10.21
C ARG A 47 -19.21 17.31 -8.69
N ASP A 48 -18.24 16.83 -7.92
CA ASP A 48 -18.19 16.99 -6.46
C ASP A 48 -16.74 17.12 -5.99
N ALA A 49 -16.39 18.29 -5.46
CA ALA A 49 -15.04 18.58 -4.96
C ALA A 49 -14.63 17.67 -3.78
N ARG A 50 -15.59 17.05 -3.08
CA ARG A 50 -15.32 16.16 -1.93
C ARG A 50 -14.82 14.77 -2.36
N ILE A 51 -14.91 14.41 -3.65
CA ILE A 51 -14.42 13.12 -4.18
C ILE A 51 -12.98 12.87 -3.76
N THR A 52 -12.08 13.86 -3.85
CA THR A 52 -10.67 13.69 -3.49
C THR A 52 -10.51 13.31 -2.02
N THR A 53 -11.24 13.97 -1.12
CA THR A 53 -11.25 13.63 0.31
C THR A 53 -11.81 12.24 0.54
N SER A 54 -12.93 11.89 -0.10
CA SER A 54 -13.54 10.57 0.01
C SER A 54 -12.60 9.46 -0.47
N LEU A 55 -11.88 9.66 -1.58
CA LEU A 55 -10.90 8.70 -2.10
C LEU A 55 -9.71 8.51 -1.15
N ILE A 56 -9.21 9.57 -0.54
CA ILE A 56 -8.15 9.49 0.47
C ILE A 56 -8.65 8.73 1.70
N CYS A 57 -9.85 9.05 2.20
CA CYS A 57 -10.47 8.33 3.32
C CYS A 57 -10.70 6.84 3.00
N LEU A 58 -11.11 6.52 1.77
CA LEU A 58 -11.27 5.14 1.30
C LEU A 58 -9.94 4.41 1.24
N HIS A 59 -8.88 5.04 0.72
CA HIS A 59 -7.54 4.45 0.70
C HIS A 59 -7.05 4.12 2.12
N PHE A 60 -7.22 5.05 3.06
CA PHE A 60 -6.90 4.78 4.46
C PHE A 60 -7.75 3.65 5.04
N HIS A 61 -9.07 3.66 4.79
CA HIS A 61 -9.95 2.60 5.25
C HIS A 61 -9.48 1.22 4.76
N ASP A 62 -9.17 1.07 3.47
CA ASP A 62 -8.73 -0.20 2.89
C ASP A 62 -7.37 -0.64 3.45
N CYS A 63 -6.44 0.30 3.62
CA CYS A 63 -5.14 0.00 4.21
C CYS A 63 -5.25 -0.38 5.70
N PHE A 64 -6.05 0.32 6.49
CA PHE A 64 -6.24 -0.01 7.91
C PHE A 64 -6.98 -1.34 8.11
N VAL A 65 -7.95 -1.65 7.25
CA VAL A 65 -8.64 -2.96 7.25
C VAL A 65 -7.69 -4.08 6.80
N GLN A 66 -6.78 -3.83 5.84
CA GLN A 66 -5.74 -4.81 5.48
C GLN A 66 -4.69 -5.00 6.57
N VAL A 67 -4.32 -3.96 7.32
CA VAL A 67 -3.43 -4.07 8.50
C VAL A 67 -4.06 -4.92 9.61
N SER A 68 -5.40 -4.99 9.66
CA SER A 68 -6.10 -5.96 10.52
C SER A 68 -5.97 -7.41 10.04
N ASN A 69 -5.80 -7.66 8.73
CA ASN A 69 -5.57 -8.99 8.17
C ASN A 69 -4.08 -9.36 8.12
N THR A 70 -3.18 -8.40 8.26
CA THR A 70 -1.75 -8.59 8.47
C THR A 70 -1.37 -8.12 9.87
N GLU A 71 -1.79 -8.87 10.88
CA GLU A 71 -1.25 -8.93 12.26
C GLU A 71 -0.65 -7.63 12.83
N LEU A 72 -1.33 -6.48 12.77
CA LEU A 72 -0.93 -5.30 13.55
C LEU A 72 -2.09 -4.48 14.14
N LEU A 73 -3.29 -5.03 14.21
CA LEU A 73 -4.37 -4.52 15.07
C LEU A 73 -5.06 -5.65 15.86
N ARG A 74 -4.27 -6.42 16.64
CA ARG A 74 -4.80 -7.10 17.83
C ARG A 74 -4.73 -6.13 19.01
N ARG A 75 -5.82 -5.40 19.24
CA ARG A 75 -6.31 -5.24 20.62
C ARG A 75 -7.35 -6.32 20.84
#